data_AF-A0A9P5PB62-F1
#
_entry.id   AF-A0A9P5PB62-F1
#
_cell.length_a   1.000
_cell.length_b   1.000
_cell.length_c   1.000
_cell.angle_alpha   90.00
_cell.angle_beta   90.00
_cell.angle_gamma   90.00
#
_symmetry.space_group_name_H-M   'P 1'
#
loop_
_entity.id
_entity.type
_entity.pdbx_description
1 polymer ?
#
loop_
_entity_poly.entity_id
_entity_poly.type
_entity_poly.pdbx_seq_one_letter_code
_entity_poly.pdbx_strand_id
1 'polypeptide(L)'
;GHQYNCYPQKNHAICIYTHLQIWMMFNEMHILQRKYEPDDFIFPTINANGVSVQSRLPITPKAVQKMISEFTHCAGLIGAFTTHCF
;
A
#
# COMPACT_ATOMS: atom_id res chain seq x y z
N GLY A 1 12.48 12.34 -5.97
CA GLY A 1 11.85 11.00 -5.95
C GLY A 1 12.90 9.97 -6.29
N HIS A 2 12.84 8.79 -5.70
CA HIS A 2 13.73 7.68 -6.01
C HIS A 2 13.03 6.73 -6.99
N GLN A 3 13.76 6.25 -7.99
CA GLN A 3 13.27 5.22 -8.90
C GLN A 3 13.75 3.87 -8.39
N TYR A 4 12.81 2.95 -8.19
CA TYR A 4 13.08 1.59 -7.74
C TYR A 4 12.68 0.60 -8.82
N ASN A 5 13.57 -0.35 -9.10
CA ASN A 5 13.24 -1.48 -9.96
C ASN A 5 12.73 -2.64 -9.08
N CYS A 6 11.50 -3.09 -9.32
CA CYS A 6 10.91 -4.24 -8.64
C CYS A 6 11.05 -5.49 -9.53
N TYR A 7 11.76 -6.50 -9.04
CA TYR A 7 11.97 -7.76 -9.77
C TYR A 7 11.18 -8.92 -9.14
N PRO A 8 10.79 -9.94 -9.92
CA PRO A 8 10.20 -11.16 -9.39
C PRO A 8 11.09 -11.84 -8.35
N GLN A 9 10.49 -12.29 -7.25
CA GLN A 9 11.18 -13.02 -6.18
C GLN A 9 10.71 -14.48 -6.15
N LYS A 10 11.60 -15.40 -5.73
CA LYS A 10 11.28 -16.84 -5.65
C LYS A 10 10.18 -17.15 -4.62
N ASN A 11 10.20 -16.46 -3.49
CA ASN A 11 9.18 -16.61 -2.47
C ASN A 11 7.99 -15.71 -2.81
N HIS A 12 6.89 -16.33 -3.25
CA HIS A 12 5.70 -15.61 -3.67
C HIS A 12 5.10 -14.76 -2.55
N ALA A 13 5.15 -15.23 -1.29
CA ALA A 13 4.52 -14.55 -0.14
C ALA A 13 5.13 -13.18 0.19
N ILE A 14 6.34 -12.90 -0.30
CA ILE A 14 7.04 -11.63 -0.09
C ILE A 14 7.39 -10.95 -1.43
N CYS A 15 6.86 -11.45 -2.55
CA CYS A 15 7.20 -10.97 -3.88
C CYS A 15 6.47 -9.65 -4.19
N ILE A 16 7.15 -8.53 -3.97
CA ILE A 16 6.55 -7.20 -4.21
C ILE A 16 6.14 -6.99 -5.67
N TYR A 17 6.87 -7.54 -6.65
CA TYR A 17 6.52 -7.44 -8.06
C TYR A 17 5.09 -7.97 -8.32
N THR A 18 4.77 -9.13 -7.76
CA THR A 18 3.45 -9.75 -7.94
C THR A 18 2.38 -9.07 -7.10
N HIS A 19 2.65 -8.81 -5.81
CA HIS A 19 1.67 -8.21 -4.92
C HIS A 19 1.29 -6.78 -5.34
N LEU A 20 2.24 -5.99 -5.84
CA LEU A 20 1.97 -4.63 -6.31
C LEU A 20 1.07 -4.62 -7.55
N GLN A 21 1.29 -5.54 -8.49
CA GLN A 21 0.44 -5.68 -9.67
C GLN A 21 -0.99 -6.08 -9.31
N ILE A 22 -1.14 -7.06 -8.40
CA ILE A 22 -2.46 -7.48 -7.90
C ILE A 22 -3.17 -6.31 -7.19
N TRP A 23 -2.44 -5.56 -6.37
CA TRP A 23 -2.98 -4.38 -5.70
C TRP A 23 -3.46 -3.30 -6.68
N MET A 24 -2.65 -2.99 -7.70
CA MET A 24 -3.04 -2.02 -8.72
C MET A 24 -4.29 -2.47 -9.48
N MET A 25 -4.35 -3.74 -9.89
CA MET A 25 -5.53 -4.30 -10.55
C MET A 25 -6.77 -4.21 -9.66
N PHE A 26 -6.63 -4.55 -8.38
CA PHE A 26 -7.73 -4.43 -7.40
C PHE A 26 -8.21 -2.97 -7.29
N ASN A 27 -7.29 -2.01 -7.24
CA ASN A 27 -7.65 -0.60 -7.17
C ASN A 27 -8.40 -0.13 -8.41
N GLU A 28 -7.94 -0.47 -9.60
CA GLU A 28 -8.62 -0.07 -10.84
C GLU A 28 -10.04 -0.64 -10.92
N MET A 29 -10.24 -1.89 -10.49
CA MET A 29 -11.54 -2.57 -10.55
C MET A 29 -12.51 -2.12 -9.44
N HIS A 30 -12.03 -1.91 -8.21
CA HIS A 30 -12.90 -1.80 -7.05
C HIS A 30 -12.84 -0.45 -6.34
N ILE A 31 -11.71 0.23 -6.38
CA ILE A 31 -11.46 1.44 -5.58
C ILE A 31 -11.62 2.70 -6.43
N LEU A 32 -10.94 2.75 -7.58
CA LEU A 32 -11.00 3.86 -8.53
C LEU A 32 -12.12 3.69 -9.55
N GLN A 33 -12.46 2.44 -9.91
CA GLN A 33 -13.39 2.10 -11.00
C GLN A 33 -13.00 2.73 -12.34
N ARG A 34 -11.71 2.97 -12.53
CA ARG A 34 -11.07 3.48 -13.75
C ARG A 34 -9.60 3.07 -13.75
N LYS A 35 -8.95 3.20 -14.90
CA LYS A 35 -7.50 3.02 -15.01
C LYS A 35 -6.74 4.10 -14.23
N TYR A 36 -5.52 3.76 -13.79
CA TYR A 36 -4.60 4.73 -13.20
C TYR A 36 -4.26 5.86 -14.18
N GLU A 37 -4.25 7.09 -13.67
CA GLU A 37 -3.71 8.25 -14.37
C GLU A 37 -2.29 8.57 -13.86
N PRO A 38 -1.47 9.32 -14.63
CA PRO A 38 -0.08 9.60 -14.26
C PRO A 38 0.13 10.22 -12.88
N ASP A 39 -0.82 11.03 -12.39
CA ASP A 39 -0.70 11.70 -11.08
C ASP A 39 -1.40 10.94 -9.93
N ASP A 40 -1.91 9.74 -10.18
CA ASP A 40 -2.50 8.92 -9.13
C ASP A 40 -1.41 8.23 -8.30
N PHE A 41 -1.59 8.24 -6.99
CA PHE A 41 -0.77 7.46 -6.09
C PHE A 41 -1.20 6.00 -6.09
N ILE A 42 -0.22 5.09 -6.17
CA ILE A 42 -0.46 3.64 -6.08
C ILE A 42 -1.08 3.26 -4.72
N PHE A 43 -0.67 3.97 -3.66
CA PHE A 43 -1.26 3.88 -2.33
C PHE A 43 -1.93 5.22 -1.98
N PRO A 44 -3.20 5.40 -2.37
CA PRO A 44 -3.90 6.66 -2.17
C PRO A 44 -4.41 6.79 -0.72
N THR A 45 -4.79 7.99 -0.32
CA THR A 45 -5.57 8.19 0.90
C THR A 45 -6.99 7.63 0.73
N ILE A 46 -7.36 6.71 1.62
CA ILE A 46 -8.70 6.10 1.71
C ILE A 46 -9.30 6.55 3.05
N ASN A 47 -10.41 7.29 3.01
CA ASN A 47 -11.05 7.79 4.22
C ASN A 47 -11.75 6.66 5.01
N ALA A 48 -11.95 6.85 6.31
CA ALA A 48 -12.31 5.84 7.30
C ALA A 48 -13.56 4.98 7.00
N ASN A 49 -14.40 5.38 6.05
CA ASN A 49 -15.60 4.65 5.66
C ASN A 49 -15.47 3.95 4.29
N GLY A 50 -14.33 4.03 3.61
CA GLY A 50 -14.13 3.50 2.25
C GLY A 50 -14.95 4.20 1.16
N VAL A 51 -15.78 5.19 1.53
CA VAL A 51 -16.72 5.89 0.63
C VAL A 51 -16.01 6.89 -0.28
N SER A 52 -14.86 7.44 0.13
CA SER A 52 -14.11 8.40 -0.69
C SER A 52 -12.63 8.06 -0.75
N VAL A 53 -12.16 7.94 -1.98
CA VAL A 53 -10.76 7.70 -2.35
C VAL A 53 -10.21 8.99 -2.90
N GLN A 54 -9.11 9.47 -2.33
CA GLN A 54 -8.39 10.63 -2.83
C GLN A 54 -7.16 10.15 -3.59
N SER A 55 -7.33 9.81 -4.87
CA SER A 55 -6.28 9.19 -5.69
C SER A 55 -5.04 10.08 -5.87
N ARG A 56 -5.23 11.41 -5.79
CA ARG A 56 -4.18 12.43 -5.90
C ARG A 56 -3.48 12.75 -4.57
N LEU A 57 -3.79 12.04 -3.50
CA LEU A 57 -3.13 12.21 -2.21
C LEU A 57 -2.51 10.89 -1.75
N PRO A 58 -1.23 10.90 -1.33
CA PRO A 58 -0.58 9.68 -0.87
C PRO A 58 -1.17 9.24 0.45
N ILE A 59 -1.06 7.94 0.76
CA ILE A 59 -1.31 7.43 2.10
C ILE A 59 -0.46 8.16 3.15
N THR A 60 -1.06 8.48 4.30
CA THR A 60 -0.36 9.23 5.34
C THR A 60 0.58 8.32 6.16
N PRO A 61 1.71 8.84 6.67
CA PRO A 61 2.58 8.07 7.57
C PRO A 61 1.85 7.54 8.80
N LYS A 62 0.87 8.29 9.33
CA LYS A 62 0.02 7.85 10.44
C LYS A 62 -0.82 6.62 10.09
N ALA A 63 -1.39 6.58 8.88
CA ALA A 63 -2.15 5.42 8.41
C ALA A 63 -1.23 4.20 8.24
N VAL A 64 -0.04 4.39 7.67
CA VAL A 64 0.97 3.32 7.54
C VAL A 64 1.36 2.76 8.91
N GLN A 65 1.69 3.63 9.86
CA GLN A 65 2.05 3.21 11.22
C GLN A 65 0.91 2.47 11.91
N LYS A 66 -0.34 2.92 11.74
CA LYS A 66 -1.52 2.21 12.26
C LYS A 66 -1.64 0.80 11.68
N MET A 67 -1.51 0.64 10.37
CA MET A 67 -1.56 -0.68 9.72
C MET A 67 -0.44 -1.62 10.21
N ILE A 68 0.78 -1.10 10.40
CA ILE A 68 1.90 -1.88 10.95
C ILE A 68 1.59 -2.35 12.37
N SER A 69 1.10 -1.45 13.23
CA SER A 69 0.74 -1.78 14.61
C SER A 69 -0.38 -2.84 14.66
N GLU A 70 -1.42 -2.70 13.85
CA GLU A 70 -2.52 -3.67 13.77
C GLU A 70 -2.05 -5.04 13.26
N PHE A 71 -1.26 -5.06 12.18
CA PHE A 71 -0.74 -6.29 11.60
C PHE A 71 0.18 -7.05 12.56
N THR A 72 1.13 -6.34 13.17
CA THR A 72 2.09 -6.95 14.12
C THR A 72 1.42 -7.46 15.38
N HIS A 73 0.40 -6.75 15.88
CA HIS A 73 -0.44 -7.21 16.98
C HIS A 73 -1.18 -8.51 16.63
N CYS A 74 -1.86 -8.56 15.48
CA CYS A 74 -2.57 -9.75 15.01
C CYS A 74 -1.64 -10.94 14.73
N ALA A 75 -0.41 -10.68 14.32
CA ALA A 75 0.61 -11.71 14.12
C ALA A 75 1.26 -12.22 15.43
N GLY A 76 0.89 -11.65 16.59
CA GLY A 76 1.47 -12.02 17.88
C GLY A 76 2.92 -11.58 18.08
N LEU A 77 3.37 -10.58 17.31
CA LEU A 77 4.74 -10.06 17.40
C LEU A 77 4.86 -9.11 18.60
N ILE A 78 5.92 -9.28 19.38
CA ILE A 78 6.19 -8.46 20.57
C ILE A 78 7.22 -7.38 20.20
N GLY A 79 6.83 -6.12 20.31
CA GLY A 79 7.73 -4.98 20.10
C GLY A 79 7.06 -3.77 19.45
N ALA A 80 7.81 -2.67 19.32
CA ALA A 80 7.41 -1.49 18.58
C ALA A 80 8.06 -1.51 17.19
N PHE A 81 7.23 -1.65 16.15
CA PHE A 81 7.66 -1.69 14.76
C PHE A 81 7.36 -0.35 14.10
N THR A 82 8.33 0.19 13.38
CA THR A 82 8.20 1.47 12.66
C THR A 82 8.76 1.32 11.25
N THR A 83 8.32 2.19 10.34
CA THR A 83 8.93 2.29 9.01
C THR A 83 10.29 2.96 9.11
N HIS A 84 11.33 2.36 8.54
CA HIS A 84 12.58 3.05 8.30
C HIS A 84 12.43 3.94 7.05
N CYS A 85 12.43 5.26 7.24
CA CYS A 85 12.62 6.21 6.14
C CYS A 85 14.11 6.59 6.11
N PHE A 86 14.81 6.24 5.04
CA PHE A 86 16.10 6.87 4.69
C PHE A 86 15.84 8.10 3.82
#